data_AF-A0A2X2WN39-F1
#
_entry.id   AF-A0A2X2WN39-F1
#
_cell.length_a   1.000
_cell.length_b   1.000
_cell.length_c   1.000
_cell.angle_alpha   90.00
_cell.angle_beta   90.00
_cell.angle_gamma   90.00
#
_symmetry.space_group_name_H-M   'P 1'
#
loop_
_entity.id
_entity.type
_entity.pdbx_description
1 polymer ?
#
loop_
_entity_poly.entity_id
_entity_poly.type
_entity_poly.pdbx_seq_one_letter_code
_entity_poly.pdbx_strand_id
1 'polypeptide(L)'
;MIRNPRRHALSVPVRNRYRMGVPQSLGRFTDMLYDKSLERDNCGFGLIAHIEGEPSHKVVRTAIHALARMQHRGAILADGKTGDGCGLLLQKPDRFFRIVAEERGWRLAKKLRCRHALPE
;
A
#
# COMPACT_ATOMS: atom_id res chain seq x y z
N MET A 1 35.48 51.77 -24.32
CA MET A 1 34.97 52.13 -25.67
C MET A 1 34.20 50.92 -26.21
N ILE A 2 32.90 50.80 -25.91
CA ILE A 2 31.75 51.08 -26.80
C ILE A 2 31.96 50.57 -28.24
N ARG A 3 31.23 49.51 -28.63
CA ARG A 3 30.13 49.56 -29.61
C ARG A 3 29.31 48.26 -29.61
N ASN A 4 27.99 48.45 -29.65
CA ASN A 4 26.89 47.50 -29.48
C ASN A 4 26.35 47.09 -30.87
N PRO A 5 26.02 45.81 -31.16
CA PRO A 5 25.20 45.47 -32.31
C PRO A 5 23.71 45.49 -31.95
N ARG A 6 22.95 46.14 -32.84
CA ARG A 6 21.56 46.57 -32.70
C ARG A 6 20.59 45.39 -32.50
N ARG A 7 19.74 45.50 -31.47
CA ARG A 7 18.48 44.75 -31.36
C ARG A 7 17.42 45.40 -32.25
N HIS A 8 16.73 44.61 -33.05
CA HIS A 8 15.35 44.88 -33.46
C HIS A 8 14.47 43.80 -32.83
N ALA A 9 14.25 43.95 -31.53
CA ALA A 9 13.16 43.28 -30.84
C ALA A 9 11.94 44.20 -30.98
N LEU A 10 10.96 43.77 -31.77
CA LEU A 10 9.65 44.40 -31.84
C LEU A 10 8.98 44.28 -30.46
N SER A 11 9.03 45.36 -29.68
CA SER A 11 8.32 45.47 -28.41
C SER A 11 6.85 45.78 -28.68
N VAL A 12 6.01 44.76 -28.66
CA VAL A 12 4.55 44.95 -28.56
C VAL A 12 4.22 45.39 -27.13
N PRO A 13 3.49 46.49 -26.92
CA PRO A 13 3.19 46.97 -25.58
C PRO A 13 2.08 46.12 -24.96
N VAL A 14 2.43 45.20 -24.06
CA VAL A 14 1.43 44.56 -23.20
C VAL A 14 1.13 45.52 -22.06
N ARG A 15 0.09 46.34 -22.26
CA ARG A 15 -0.48 47.23 -21.24
C ARG A 15 -0.81 46.42 -19.98
N ASN A 16 -0.15 46.76 -18.89
CA ASN A 16 -0.51 46.35 -17.54
C ASN A 16 -1.90 46.93 -17.20
N ARG A 17 -2.94 46.10 -17.29
CA ARG A 17 -4.30 46.41 -16.80
C ARG A 17 -4.61 45.58 -15.56
N TYR A 18 -3.93 45.87 -14.45
CA TYR A 18 -4.35 45.39 -13.14
C TYR A 18 -5.24 46.44 -12.46
N ARG A 19 -6.47 46.57 -12.96
CA ARG A 19 -7.62 47.14 -12.24
C ARG A 19 -8.85 46.97 -13.11
N MET A 20 -9.58 45.89 -12.93
CA MET A 20 -11.04 45.80 -13.01
C MET A 20 -11.45 44.46 -12.40
N GLY A 21 -12.44 44.48 -11.51
CA GLY A 21 -12.84 43.36 -10.68
C GLY A 21 -13.13 42.08 -11.45
N VAL A 22 -12.57 40.98 -10.95
CA VAL A 22 -12.88 39.61 -11.37
C VAL A 22 -13.82 39.04 -10.29
N PRO A 23 -14.96 38.42 -10.65
CA PRO A 23 -15.85 37.79 -9.67
C PRO A 23 -15.10 36.73 -8.87
N GLN A 24 -15.31 36.67 -7.55
CA GLN A 24 -14.70 35.72 -6.60
C GLN A 24 -15.13 34.24 -6.79
N SER A 25 -15.56 33.84 -7.98
CA SER A 25 -16.17 32.52 -8.18
C SER A 25 -15.83 31.92 -9.54
N LEU A 26 -14.56 31.58 -9.75
CA LEU A 26 -14.19 30.53 -10.70
C LEU A 26 -12.84 29.96 -10.25
N GLY A 27 -12.95 28.95 -9.38
CA GLY A 27 -11.83 28.19 -8.87
C GLY A 27 -10.95 27.72 -10.04
N ARG A 28 -9.66 27.98 -9.92
CA ARG A 28 -8.65 27.35 -10.76
C ARG A 28 -8.68 25.85 -10.46
N PHE A 29 -9.49 25.11 -11.21
CA PHE A 29 -9.46 23.65 -11.22
C PHE A 29 -8.22 23.20 -11.99
N THR A 30 -7.08 23.33 -11.33
CA THR A 30 -5.97 22.39 -11.54
C THR A 30 -5.98 21.47 -10.33
N ASP A 31 -7.07 20.74 -10.14
CA ASP A 31 -7.08 19.58 -9.24
C ASP A 31 -6.18 18.53 -9.90
N MET A 32 -4.90 18.59 -9.56
CA MET A 32 -3.99 17.49 -9.81
C MET A 32 -4.59 16.29 -9.08
N LEU A 33 -5.06 15.28 -9.81
CA LEU A 33 -5.57 14.02 -9.25
C LEU A 33 -4.52 13.27 -8.40
N TYR A 34 -3.27 13.71 -8.50
CA TYR A 34 -2.15 13.23 -7.72
C TYR A 34 -1.68 14.31 -6.76
N ASP A 35 -1.88 14.06 -5.47
CA ASP A 35 -1.32 14.84 -4.39
C ASP A 35 -0.15 14.06 -3.78
N LYS A 36 1.07 14.59 -3.94
CA LYS A 36 2.30 13.99 -3.41
C LYS A 36 2.29 13.89 -1.88
N SER A 37 1.50 14.72 -1.19
CA SER A 37 1.36 14.66 0.27
C SER A 37 0.64 13.40 0.76
N LEU A 38 -0.04 12.67 -0.14
CA LEU A 38 -0.72 11.41 0.15
C LEU A 38 0.18 10.18 -0.07
N GLU A 39 1.42 10.36 -0.55
CA GLU A 39 2.37 9.26 -0.66
C GLU A 39 2.77 8.76 0.73
N ARG A 40 2.59 7.46 0.96
CA ARG A 40 3.05 6.77 2.15
C ARG A 40 3.98 5.65 1.75
N ASP A 41 5.10 5.54 2.47
CA ASP A 41 5.98 4.39 2.36
C ASP A 41 5.27 3.16 2.93
N ASN A 42 4.99 2.19 2.06
CA ASN A 42 4.41 0.92 2.45
C ASN A 42 5.53 -0.12 2.60
N CYS A 43 5.56 -0.81 3.73
CA CYS A 43 6.48 -1.94 4.01
C CYS A 43 6.27 -3.16 3.10
N GLY A 44 5.36 -3.07 2.12
CA GLY A 44 4.98 -4.13 1.18
C GLY A 44 3.79 -4.93 1.67
N PHE A 45 2.78 -5.09 0.82
CA PHE A 45 1.67 -6.03 1.03
C PHE A 45 1.39 -6.78 -0.27
N GLY A 46 0.79 -7.96 -0.16
CA GLY A 46 0.41 -8.77 -1.30
C GLY A 46 -0.80 -9.64 -1.00
N LEU A 47 -1.51 -10.01 -2.06
CA LEU A 47 -2.67 -10.91 -2.01
C LEU A 47 -2.51 -11.97 -3.08
N ILE A 48 -2.76 -13.22 -2.71
CA ILE A 48 -2.82 -14.35 -3.65
C ILE A 48 -4.08 -15.14 -3.32
N ALA A 49 -4.87 -15.41 -4.35
CA ALA A 49 -6.09 -16.21 -4.24
C ALA A 49 -6.07 -17.32 -5.30
N HIS A 50 -6.71 -18.44 -4.98
CA HIS A 50 -7.02 -19.44 -5.99
C HIS A 50 -8.28 -18.99 -6.74
N ILE A 51 -8.25 -18.96 -8.08
CA ILE A 51 -9.35 -18.44 -8.90
C ILE A 51 -10.64 -19.23 -8.66
N GLU A 52 -10.53 -20.55 -8.60
CA GLU A 52 -11.66 -21.46 -8.32
C GLU A 52 -12.04 -21.53 -6.83
N GLY A 53 -11.36 -20.80 -5.94
CA GLY A 53 -11.61 -20.86 -4.50
C GLY A 53 -11.14 -22.14 -3.78
N GLU A 54 -10.51 -23.06 -4.49
CA GLU A 54 -10.02 -24.32 -3.90
C GLU A 54 -8.84 -24.12 -2.92
N PRO A 55 -8.90 -24.70 -1.70
CA PRO A 55 -7.81 -24.64 -0.75
C PRO A 55 -6.55 -25.32 -1.30
N SER A 56 -5.44 -24.57 -1.38
CA SER A 56 -4.19 -25.09 -1.94
C SER A 56 -2.97 -24.68 -1.11
N HIS A 57 -2.16 -25.66 -0.71
CA HIS A 57 -0.89 -25.40 -0.03
C HIS A 57 0.12 -24.66 -0.94
N LYS A 58 -0.05 -24.75 -2.27
CA LYS A 58 0.74 -23.97 -3.24
C LYS A 58 0.56 -22.48 -3.02
N VAL A 59 -0.65 -22.01 -2.73
CA VAL A 59 -0.92 -20.57 -2.46
C VAL A 59 -0.13 -20.10 -1.25
N VAL A 60 -0.13 -20.86 -0.16
CA VAL A 60 0.62 -20.55 1.07
C VAL A 60 2.12 -20.51 0.79
N ARG A 61 2.67 -21.51 0.09
CA ARG A 61 4.09 -21.56 -0.26
C ARG A 61 4.52 -20.37 -1.13
N THR A 62 3.70 -20.01 -2.11
CA THR A 62 3.95 -18.85 -2.97
C THR A 62 3.91 -17.56 -2.15
N ALA A 63 2.96 -17.41 -1.22
CA ALA A 63 2.88 -16.24 -0.34
C ALA A 63 4.11 -16.10 0.56
N ILE A 64 4.61 -17.19 1.15
CA ILE A 64 5.86 -17.18 1.94
C ILE A 64 7.05 -16.75 1.07
N HIS A 65 7.16 -17.31 -0.15
CA HIS A 65 8.26 -16.95 -1.05
C HIS A 65 8.18 -15.48 -1.50
N ALA A 66 6.99 -14.97 -1.77
CA ALA A 66 6.78 -13.55 -2.07
C ALA A 66 7.17 -12.66 -0.89
N LEU A 67 6.77 -13.02 0.34
CA LEU A 67 7.11 -12.29 1.56
C LEU A 67 8.63 -12.21 1.77
N ALA A 68 9.35 -13.31 1.55
CA ALA A 68 10.82 -13.33 1.63
C ALA A 68 11.49 -12.39 0.61
N ARG A 69 10.86 -12.14 -0.55
CA ARG A 69 11.37 -11.19 -1.55
C ARG A 69 11.12 -9.72 -1.19
N MET A 70 10.25 -9.46 -0.21
CA MET A 70 9.97 -8.12 0.30
C MET A 70 10.93 -7.69 1.42
N GLN A 71 11.89 -8.53 1.83
CA GLN A 71 12.83 -8.23 2.92
C GLN A 71 13.58 -6.90 2.75
N HIS A 72 13.88 -6.48 1.52
CA HIS A 72 14.54 -5.20 1.22
C HIS A 72 13.72 -3.96 1.64
N ARG A 73 12.43 -4.14 1.96
CA ARG A 73 11.51 -3.10 2.45
C ARG A 73 11.29 -3.17 3.97
N GLY A 74 11.80 -4.21 4.63
CA GLY A 74 11.73 -4.35 6.08
C GLY A 74 12.92 -3.69 6.75
N ALA A 75 12.72 -3.15 7.95
CA ALA A 75 13.84 -2.78 8.79
C ALA A 75 14.53 -4.05 9.32
N ILE A 76 15.86 -4.01 9.38
CA ILE A 76 16.70 -5.05 9.97
C ILE A 76 17.49 -4.38 11.09
N LEU A 77 17.44 -4.95 12.29
CA LEU A 77 18.19 -4.45 13.44
C LEU A 77 19.69 -4.70 13.27
N ALA A 78 20.49 -4.10 14.15
CA ALA A 78 21.95 -4.15 14.10
C ALA A 78 22.54 -5.58 14.19
N ASP A 79 21.75 -6.57 14.63
CA ASP A 79 22.16 -7.98 14.68
C ASP A 79 22.12 -8.68 13.31
N GLY A 80 21.56 -8.03 12.28
CA GLY A 80 21.40 -8.56 10.94
C GLY A 80 20.42 -9.74 10.82
N LYS A 81 19.67 -10.04 11.88
CA LYS A 81 18.76 -11.21 11.96
C LYS A 81 17.35 -10.81 12.33
N THR A 82 17.20 -9.85 13.23
CA THR A 82 15.90 -9.41 13.75
C THR A 82 15.33 -8.35 12.82
N GLY A 83 14.05 -8.49 12.47
CA GLY A 83 13.29 -7.47 11.74
C GLY A 83 12.01 -7.11 12.49
N ASP A 84 11.41 -5.99 12.12
CA ASP A 84 10.24 -5.42 12.82
C ASP A 84 9.00 -6.34 12.79
N GLY A 85 8.90 -7.19 11.76
CA GLY A 85 7.88 -8.23 11.68
C GLY A 85 7.34 -8.46 10.28
N CYS A 86 6.82 -9.66 10.05
CA CYS A 86 6.08 -10.01 8.85
C CYS A 86 5.00 -11.04 9.19
N GLY A 87 3.98 -11.19 8.35
CA GLY A 87 2.89 -12.11 8.63
C GLY A 87 2.08 -12.49 7.40
N LEU A 88 1.30 -13.56 7.54
CA LEU A 88 0.36 -14.05 6.54
C LEU A 88 -1.03 -14.17 7.17
N LEU A 89 -2.03 -13.63 6.48
CA LEU A 89 -3.43 -13.91 6.76
C LEU A 89 -3.91 -14.99 5.79
N LEU A 90 -4.36 -16.13 6.32
CA LEU A 90 -4.89 -17.23 5.52
C LEU A 90 -6.19 -17.79 6.10
N GLN A 91 -6.93 -18.53 5.28
CA GLN A 91 -8.07 -19.31 5.75
C GLN A 91 -7.63 -20.31 6.83
N LYS A 92 -8.48 -20.50 7.84
CA LYS A 92 -8.23 -21.47 8.92
C LYS A 92 -7.90 -22.87 8.35
N PRO A 93 -6.73 -23.45 8.68
CA PRO A 93 -6.32 -24.77 8.19
C PRO A 93 -7.09 -25.90 8.92
N ASP A 94 -8.31 -26.17 8.49
CA ASP A 94 -9.22 -27.14 9.14
C ASP A 94 -8.62 -28.53 9.30
N ARG A 95 -7.96 -29.04 8.26
CA ARG A 95 -7.30 -30.35 8.28
C ARG A 95 -6.24 -30.45 9.37
N PHE A 96 -5.41 -29.42 9.53
CA PHE A 96 -4.37 -29.40 10.57
C PHE A 96 -4.97 -29.48 11.97
N PHE A 97 -5.99 -28.66 12.25
CA PHE A 97 -6.63 -28.67 13.58
C PHE A 97 -7.30 -30.00 13.90
N ARG A 98 -7.92 -30.66 12.92
CA ARG A 98 -8.54 -31.98 13.12
C ARG A 98 -7.51 -33.05 13.49
N ILE A 99 -6.38 -33.10 12.78
CA ILE A 99 -5.29 -34.05 13.06
C ILE A 99 -4.79 -33.86 14.49
N VAL A 100 -4.45 -32.63 14.87
CA VAL A 100 -3.95 -32.32 16.22
C VAL A 100 -4.98 -32.66 17.30
N ALA A 101 -6.26 -32.43 17.04
CA ALA A 101 -7.30 -32.75 18.01
C ALA A 101 -7.47 -34.25 18.22
N GLU A 102 -7.39 -35.04 17.14
CA GLU A 102 -7.45 -36.50 17.21
C GLU A 102 -6.29 -37.07 18.03
N GLU A 103 -5.06 -36.62 17.75
CA GLU A 103 -3.85 -37.01 18.50
C GLU A 103 -3.95 -36.70 20.00
N ARG A 104 -4.67 -35.63 20.36
CA ARG A 104 -4.83 -35.17 21.75
C ARG A 104 -6.12 -35.67 22.41
N GLY A 105 -6.98 -36.40 21.70
CA GLY A 105 -8.30 -36.82 22.18
C GLY A 105 -9.26 -35.65 22.42
N TRP A 106 -9.05 -34.51 21.75
CA TRP A 106 -9.89 -33.32 21.88
C TRP A 106 -11.09 -33.37 20.94
N ARG A 107 -12.27 -32.97 21.44
CA ARG A 107 -13.44 -32.75 20.59
C ARG A 107 -13.46 -31.33 20.07
N LEU A 108 -13.40 -31.19 18.75
CA LEU A 108 -13.53 -29.90 18.09
C LEU A 108 -15.01 -29.49 17.99
N ALA A 109 -15.29 -28.22 18.30
CA ALA A 109 -16.61 -27.65 18.08
C ALA A 109 -16.96 -27.62 16.57
N LYS A 110 -18.25 -27.79 16.25
CA LYS A 110 -18.80 -27.80 14.88
C LYS A 110 -18.40 -26.57 14.04
N LYS A 111 -18.12 -25.44 14.71
CA LYS A 111 -17.54 -24.24 14.12
C LYS A 111 -16.29 -23.87 14.91
N LEU A 112 -15.14 -24.16 14.34
CA LEU A 112 -13.85 -23.62 14.77
C LEU A 112 -13.76 -22.15 14.32
N ARG A 113 -14.57 -21.29 14.93
CA ARG A 113 -14.46 -19.83 14.79
C ARG A 113 -13.85 -19.28 16.07
N CYS A 114 -12.89 -18.37 15.93
CA CYS A 114 -12.63 -17.38 16.98
C CYS A 114 -13.91 -16.55 17.11
N ARG A 115 -14.80 -16.92 18.04
CA ARG A 115 -15.71 -15.93 18.61
C ARG A 115 -14.89 -15.21 19.67
N HIS A 116 -14.69 -13.92 19.47
CA HIS A 116 -14.32 -13.03 20.56
C HIS A 116 -15.40 -13.26 21.63
N ALA A 117 -15.06 -13.94 22.72
CA ALA A 117 -15.96 -14.12 23.84
C ALA A 117 -16.05 -12.75 24.52
N LEU A 118 -17.06 -11.96 24.16
CA LEU A 118 -17.56 -10.94 25.07
C LEU A 118 -18.30 -11.69 26.19
N PRO A 119 -18.06 -11.35 27.47
CA PRO A 119 -18.80 -11.94 28.57
C PRO A 119 -20.28 -11.54 28.45
N GLU A 120 -21.18 -12.47 28.80
CA GLU A 120 -22.58 -12.14 29.09
C GLU A 120 -22.69 -11.33 30.38
#